data_AF-A0A7V1XWN5-F1
#
_entry.id   AF-A0A7V1XWN5-F1
#
_cell.length_a   1.000
_cell.length_b   1.000
_cell.length_c   1.000
_cell.angle_alpha   90.00
_cell.angle_beta   90.00
_cell.angle_gamma   90.00
#
_symmetry.space_group_name_H-M   'P 1'
#
loop_
_entity.id
_entity.type
_entity.pdbx_description
1 polymer ?
#
loop_
_entity_poly.entity_id
_entity_poly.type
_entity_poly.pdbx_seq_one_letter_code
_entity_poly.pdbx_strand_id
1 'polypeptide(L)'
;MSRRGPLQLVTAFLLLLTCAAQAQDTWREVRSPHFLIYTNAGDKRGREIAMRFEQMRKLFGALLVRDRVSFSAPLVILAFKDAVGLKQVAPLWKGKPIDLAGIYLPGEDKNFIALDASADGNYPVVFHEYAHMMLSANYPRAHVWFDEGFAEYYSSIRITPKEVKIGEPPHSARILADGMMPVEELFAITAESPEYNENSPKRQLVYAQSWLVVHYLLSQRKFVNAGEYFNLVINRKASIAEATKAAFGMTPQELDAALRAYYRSGKLEVLTWGPPEVAPSLFAVTRLKPHLALEQIADFHLHHSDYLERAGQEFNQVLEADPFNAEAHRGLGHFYLLKKDLEQARYHFRRAAGLGSKDGRVYYHLAQFIWHHDKGSQQDMADLQEMSGLLDRAIEFAPDFAEAYNLKGLVLAGANNHTGALEPLRKAIQLSPRNDRFKANLATQYMYAGKYDDAILLWDRLRSSLDPEVAAMADKQAQQARLYKEKPLMRLQTEVREATAPQWRPKDGKLDPELKKLEEKQLGSSEAEEVKEEKPDNRPVRFIKGNLNRVECKPDGSAVLTVVAGQRTMRLHTPNPEKMLIIGDFKFACNWRGYRVAVNYKARDARNGDIVSLEVQ
;
A
#
# COMPACT_ATOMS: atom_id res chain seq x y z
N MET A 1 51.36 -75.64 -26.02
CA MET A 1 50.95 -74.51 -25.14
C MET A 1 50.58 -73.35 -26.07
N SER A 2 49.29 -73.05 -26.28
CA SER A 2 48.47 -72.11 -25.46
C SER A 2 48.95 -70.66 -25.70
N ARG A 3 48.20 -69.69 -26.25
CA ARG A 3 46.75 -69.40 -26.22
C ARG A 3 46.35 -68.48 -27.39
N ARG A 4 45.16 -68.70 -27.97
CA ARG A 4 44.37 -67.76 -28.80
C ARG A 4 43.40 -66.97 -27.89
N GLY A 5 43.03 -65.75 -28.28
CA GLY A 5 41.85 -65.01 -27.77
C GLY A 5 41.81 -63.55 -28.27
N PRO A 6 40.64 -62.96 -28.59
CA PRO A 6 40.41 -62.28 -29.87
C PRO A 6 40.10 -60.77 -29.83
N LEU A 7 40.11 -60.17 -31.02
CA LEU A 7 39.53 -58.88 -31.44
C LEU A 7 38.23 -58.51 -30.70
N GLN A 8 38.13 -57.24 -30.25
CA GLN A 8 36.85 -56.54 -30.09
C GLN A 8 36.96 -55.13 -30.71
N LEU A 9 36.13 -54.92 -31.73
CA LEU A 9 35.78 -53.60 -32.25
C LEU A 9 35.12 -52.78 -31.14
N VAL A 10 35.64 -51.58 -30.88
CA VAL A 10 34.91 -50.56 -30.13
C VAL A 10 34.02 -49.81 -31.12
N THR A 11 32.76 -50.23 -31.19
CA THR A 11 31.67 -49.46 -31.80
C THR A 11 31.47 -48.17 -31.01
N ALA A 12 31.78 -47.02 -31.64
CA ALA A 12 31.39 -45.70 -31.15
C ALA A 12 29.86 -45.57 -31.22
N PHE A 13 29.22 -45.65 -30.06
CA PHE A 13 27.80 -45.38 -29.89
C PHE A 13 27.60 -43.85 -30.02
N LEU A 14 27.16 -43.38 -31.18
CA LEU A 14 26.58 -42.04 -31.32
C LEU A 14 25.27 -42.01 -30.52
N LEU A 15 25.37 -41.57 -29.26
CA LEU A 15 24.22 -41.09 -28.50
C LEU A 15 23.64 -39.86 -29.22
N LEU A 16 22.58 -40.09 -29.99
CA LEU A 16 21.62 -39.07 -30.37
C LEU A 16 21.02 -38.51 -29.08
N LEU A 17 21.69 -37.52 -28.50
CA LEU A 17 21.10 -36.56 -27.57
C LEU A 17 20.03 -35.80 -28.36
N THR A 18 18.80 -36.32 -28.37
CA THR A 18 17.61 -35.52 -28.59
C THR A 18 17.55 -34.50 -27.46
N CYS A 19 18.18 -33.36 -27.67
CA CYS A 19 17.91 -32.16 -26.92
C CYS A 19 16.46 -31.78 -27.22
N ALA A 20 15.52 -32.37 -26.48
CA ALA A 20 14.20 -31.80 -26.34
C ALA A 20 14.45 -30.44 -25.67
N ALA A 21 14.51 -29.39 -26.48
CA ALA A 21 14.49 -28.03 -26.02
C ALA A 21 13.28 -27.92 -25.10
N GLN A 22 13.53 -27.89 -23.79
CA GLN A 22 12.51 -27.65 -22.79
C GLN A 22 12.00 -26.26 -23.11
N ALA A 23 10.83 -26.17 -23.73
CA ALA A 23 10.29 -24.91 -24.21
C ALA A 23 10.29 -23.94 -23.03
N GLN A 24 11.13 -22.91 -23.11
CA GLN A 24 11.25 -21.93 -22.05
C GLN A 24 9.86 -21.31 -21.84
N ASP A 25 9.35 -21.40 -20.62
CA ASP A 25 8.00 -20.93 -20.31
C ASP A 25 7.83 -19.47 -20.75
N THR A 26 6.83 -19.22 -21.58
CA THR A 26 6.60 -17.87 -22.09
C THR A 26 5.76 -17.09 -21.08
N TRP A 27 6.40 -16.19 -20.35
CA TRP A 27 5.74 -15.34 -19.36
C TRP A 27 4.96 -14.19 -20.01
N ARG A 28 3.92 -13.75 -19.32
CA ARG A 28 3.07 -12.60 -19.65
C ARG A 28 3.02 -11.67 -18.46
N GLU A 29 3.09 -10.37 -18.71
CA GLU A 29 2.58 -9.35 -17.82
C GLU A 29 1.13 -9.07 -18.22
N VAL A 30 0.22 -9.11 -17.27
CA VAL A 30 -1.16 -8.63 -17.41
C VAL A 30 -1.34 -7.45 -16.47
N ARG A 31 -1.61 -6.29 -17.05
CA ARG A 31 -1.85 -5.04 -16.32
C ARG A 31 -3.34 -4.74 -16.33
N SER A 32 -3.89 -4.57 -15.15
CA SER A 32 -5.26 -4.09 -14.90
C SER A 32 -5.19 -2.71 -14.23
N PRO A 33 -6.34 -2.02 -14.01
CA PRO A 33 -6.34 -0.73 -13.32
C PRO A 33 -5.62 -0.72 -11.96
N HIS A 34 -5.67 -1.82 -11.20
CA HIS A 34 -5.11 -1.88 -9.85
C HIS A 34 -4.07 -2.98 -9.61
N PHE A 35 -3.92 -3.94 -10.52
CA PHE A 35 -3.02 -5.09 -10.31
C PHE A 35 -2.07 -5.34 -11.47
N LEU A 36 -0.88 -5.84 -11.10
CA LEU A 36 0.11 -6.43 -11.99
C LEU A 36 0.14 -7.93 -11.76
N ILE A 37 -0.10 -8.69 -12.83
CA ILE A 37 -0.08 -10.15 -12.80
C ILE A 37 1.04 -10.61 -13.74
N TYR A 38 1.94 -11.45 -13.25
CA TYR A 38 2.94 -12.13 -14.06
C TYR A 38 2.61 -13.61 -14.12
N THR A 39 2.51 -14.16 -15.33
CA THR A 39 2.06 -15.55 -15.50
C THR A 39 2.67 -16.27 -16.68
N ASN A 40 2.99 -17.56 -16.50
CA ASN A 40 3.30 -18.50 -17.59
C ASN A 40 2.08 -19.36 -17.99
N ALA A 41 0.87 -19.09 -17.46
CA ALA A 41 -0.37 -19.81 -17.77
C ALA A 41 -1.06 -19.33 -19.08
N GLY A 42 -0.50 -18.30 -19.73
CA GLY A 42 -1.02 -17.74 -20.97
C GLY A 42 -2.04 -16.62 -20.79
N ASP A 43 -2.33 -15.93 -21.89
CA ASP A 43 -3.06 -14.66 -21.95
C ASP A 43 -4.46 -14.74 -21.36
N LYS A 44 -5.23 -15.77 -21.76
CA LYS A 44 -6.60 -15.97 -21.30
C LYS A 44 -6.65 -16.11 -19.78
N ARG A 45 -5.78 -16.97 -19.23
CA ARG A 45 -5.79 -17.25 -17.80
C ARG A 45 -5.30 -16.05 -16.98
N GLY A 46 -4.28 -15.34 -17.47
CA GLY A 46 -3.82 -14.09 -16.84
C GLY A 46 -4.93 -13.03 -16.76
N ARG A 47 -5.74 -12.87 -17.83
CA ARG A 47 -6.89 -11.95 -17.83
C ARG A 47 -8.00 -12.39 -16.87
N GLU A 48 -8.28 -13.68 -16.76
CA GLU A 48 -9.26 -14.21 -15.80
C GLU A 48 -8.84 -13.96 -14.34
N ILE A 49 -7.55 -14.15 -14.04
CA ILE A 49 -7.00 -13.86 -12.71
C ILE A 49 -7.12 -12.36 -12.42
N ALA A 50 -6.68 -11.50 -13.33
CA ALA A 50 -6.79 -10.05 -13.19
C ALA A 50 -8.24 -9.61 -12.97
N MET A 51 -9.17 -10.14 -13.76
CA MET A 51 -10.61 -9.90 -13.62
C MET A 51 -11.10 -10.25 -12.23
N ARG A 52 -10.73 -11.43 -11.73
CA ARG A 52 -11.15 -11.91 -10.42
C ARG A 52 -10.66 -11.00 -9.31
N PHE A 53 -9.39 -10.58 -9.32
CA PHE A 53 -8.86 -9.64 -8.31
C PHE A 53 -9.53 -8.25 -8.37
N GLU A 54 -9.81 -7.72 -9.57
CA GLU A 54 -10.57 -6.46 -9.72
C GLU A 54 -12.00 -6.59 -9.17
N GLN A 55 -12.67 -7.71 -9.42
CA GLN A 55 -14.01 -7.97 -8.89
C GLN A 55 -13.98 -8.12 -7.37
N MET A 56 -13.02 -8.86 -6.81
CA MET A 56 -12.83 -8.99 -5.36
C MET A 56 -12.63 -7.60 -4.72
N ARG A 57 -11.75 -6.78 -5.29
CA ARG A 57 -11.52 -5.41 -4.84
C ARG A 57 -12.79 -4.56 -4.81
N LYS A 58 -13.63 -4.64 -5.86
CA LYS A 58 -14.93 -3.96 -5.88
C LYS A 58 -15.89 -4.48 -4.82
N LEU A 59 -15.94 -5.80 -4.61
CA LEU A 59 -16.77 -6.42 -3.57
C LEU A 59 -16.34 -5.97 -2.16
N PHE A 60 -15.04 -5.85 -1.90
CA PHE A 60 -14.55 -5.32 -0.63
C PHE A 60 -15.07 -3.90 -0.36
N GLY A 61 -14.98 -3.01 -1.35
CA GLY A 61 -15.52 -1.65 -1.26
C GLY A 61 -17.03 -1.64 -0.99
N ALA A 62 -17.80 -2.50 -1.65
CA ALA A 62 -19.23 -2.63 -1.43
C ALA A 62 -19.58 -3.16 -0.02
N LEU A 63 -18.89 -4.20 0.45
CA LEU A 63 -19.15 -4.83 1.75
C LEU A 63 -18.85 -3.91 2.93
N LEU A 64 -17.83 -3.07 2.82
CA LEU A 64 -17.43 -2.15 3.87
C LEU A 64 -17.85 -0.70 3.62
N VAL A 65 -18.72 -0.46 2.64
CA VAL A 65 -19.25 0.87 2.28
C VAL A 65 -18.12 1.90 2.10
N ARG A 66 -17.12 1.53 1.32
CA ARG A 66 -15.95 2.34 0.97
C ARG A 66 -15.92 2.61 -0.52
N ASP A 67 -16.09 3.89 -0.88
CA ASP A 67 -15.97 4.34 -2.27
C ASP A 67 -14.53 4.23 -2.79
N ARG A 68 -13.54 4.40 -1.90
CA ARG A 68 -12.12 4.30 -2.21
C ARG A 68 -11.45 3.29 -1.30
N VAL A 69 -10.73 2.37 -1.93
CA VAL A 69 -9.95 1.34 -1.27
C VAL A 69 -8.50 1.52 -1.68
N SER A 70 -7.59 1.74 -0.75
CA SER A 70 -6.15 1.86 -1.02
C SER A 70 -5.41 0.56 -0.74
N PHE A 71 -4.21 0.43 -1.30
CA PHE A 71 -3.20 -0.51 -0.83
C PHE A 71 -2.09 0.29 -0.17
N SER A 72 -1.54 -0.19 0.95
CA SER A 72 -0.39 0.43 1.59
C SER A 72 0.89 0.24 0.79
N ALA A 73 0.97 -0.84 0.02
CA ALA A 73 2.03 -1.13 -0.94
C ALA A 73 1.45 -1.85 -2.18
N PRO A 74 2.06 -1.72 -3.37
CA PRO A 74 1.62 -2.42 -4.57
C PRO A 74 1.51 -3.93 -4.36
N LEU A 75 0.46 -4.55 -4.91
CA LEU A 75 0.30 -6.01 -4.93
C LEU A 75 0.68 -6.58 -6.30
N VAL A 76 1.67 -7.48 -6.31
CA VAL A 76 2.09 -8.24 -7.48
C VAL A 76 1.61 -9.69 -7.37
N ILE A 77 1.01 -10.22 -8.43
CA ILE A 77 0.49 -11.59 -8.46
C ILE A 77 1.35 -12.44 -9.41
N LEU A 78 2.05 -13.43 -8.88
CA LEU A 78 2.74 -14.46 -9.65
C LEU A 78 1.82 -15.68 -9.83
N ALA A 79 1.28 -15.84 -11.03
CA ALA A 79 0.38 -16.94 -11.34
C ALA A 79 1.09 -18.01 -12.17
N PHE A 80 1.43 -19.12 -11.54
CA PHE A 80 2.10 -20.25 -12.16
C PHE A 80 1.09 -21.13 -12.90
N LYS A 81 1.46 -21.66 -14.07
CA LYS A 81 0.59 -22.52 -14.89
C LYS A 81 0.12 -23.79 -14.17
N ASP A 82 0.86 -24.26 -13.18
CA ASP A 82 0.60 -25.47 -12.40
C ASP A 82 1.26 -25.40 -11.01
N ALA A 83 0.92 -26.35 -10.16
CA ALA A 83 1.49 -26.52 -8.82
C ALA A 83 3.01 -26.77 -8.82
N VAL A 84 3.58 -27.34 -9.90
CA VAL A 84 5.02 -27.57 -10.01
C VAL A 84 5.77 -26.25 -10.09
N GLY A 85 5.26 -25.30 -10.86
CA GLY A 85 5.79 -23.94 -10.92
C GLY A 85 5.69 -23.22 -9.57
N LEU A 86 4.53 -23.26 -8.92
CA LEU A 86 4.34 -22.64 -7.60
C LEU A 86 5.32 -23.19 -6.55
N LYS A 87 5.57 -24.51 -6.58
CA LYS A 87 6.49 -25.18 -5.66
C LYS A 87 7.93 -24.68 -5.76
N GLN A 88 8.33 -24.04 -6.87
CA GLN A 88 9.69 -23.51 -7.03
C GLN A 88 9.96 -22.27 -6.17
N VAL A 89 8.90 -21.57 -5.76
CA VAL A 89 8.95 -20.35 -4.94
C VAL A 89 8.32 -20.56 -3.55
N ALA A 90 7.88 -21.78 -3.25
CA ALA A 90 7.22 -22.08 -1.98
C ALA A 90 8.21 -22.10 -0.80
N PRO A 91 7.80 -21.63 0.39
CA PRO A 91 8.66 -21.67 1.59
C PRO A 91 9.29 -23.04 1.84
N LEU A 92 10.48 -23.07 2.44
CA LEU A 92 11.20 -24.30 2.69
C LEU A 92 11.00 -24.77 4.13
N TRP A 93 10.51 -25.99 4.31
CA TRP A 93 10.56 -26.68 5.60
C TRP A 93 11.67 -27.73 5.59
N LYS A 94 12.68 -27.53 6.46
CA LYS A 94 13.89 -28.38 6.51
C LYS A 94 14.55 -28.53 5.12
N GLY A 95 14.62 -27.43 4.38
CA GLY A 95 15.22 -27.37 3.04
C GLY A 95 14.36 -27.95 1.91
N LYS A 96 13.09 -28.30 2.15
CA LYS A 96 12.17 -28.82 1.14
C LYS A 96 10.95 -27.92 0.97
N PRO A 97 10.50 -27.64 -0.27
CA PRO A 97 9.30 -26.83 -0.50
C PRO A 97 8.05 -27.48 0.11
N ILE A 98 7.24 -26.67 0.80
CA ILE A 98 5.93 -27.10 1.31
C ILE A 98 4.84 -26.99 0.24
N ASP A 99 3.86 -27.89 0.30
CA ASP A 99 2.72 -27.85 -0.60
C ASP A 99 1.69 -26.84 -0.08
N LEU A 100 1.47 -25.76 -0.84
CA LEU A 100 0.54 -24.69 -0.52
C LEU A 100 -0.40 -24.43 -1.70
N ALA A 101 -1.66 -24.11 -1.41
CA ALA A 101 -2.64 -23.70 -2.42
C ALA A 101 -2.33 -22.30 -2.99
N GLY A 102 -1.71 -21.44 -2.18
CA GLY A 102 -1.23 -20.12 -2.56
C GLY A 102 -0.35 -19.55 -1.46
N ILE A 103 0.44 -18.55 -1.80
CA ILE A 103 1.41 -17.91 -0.91
C ILE A 103 1.10 -16.42 -0.91
N TYR A 104 0.97 -15.83 0.28
CA TYR A 104 0.98 -14.40 0.46
C TYR A 104 2.28 -14.01 1.16
N LEU A 105 3.05 -13.11 0.55
CA LEU A 105 4.24 -12.53 1.15
C LEU A 105 4.02 -11.03 1.33
N PRO A 106 3.83 -10.56 2.57
CA PRO A 106 3.83 -9.13 2.83
C PRO A 106 5.25 -8.57 2.70
N GLY A 107 5.35 -7.33 2.28
CA GLY A 107 6.61 -6.58 2.26
C GLY A 107 6.39 -5.12 2.61
N GLU A 108 7.47 -4.45 3.01
CA GLU A 108 7.43 -3.00 3.27
C GLU A 108 7.21 -2.20 1.98
N ASP A 109 7.59 -2.77 0.82
CA ASP A 109 7.70 -2.04 -0.43
C ASP A 109 6.85 -2.65 -1.57
N LYS A 110 6.62 -3.97 -1.57
CA LYS A 110 5.56 -4.68 -2.33
C LYS A 110 4.95 -5.78 -1.49
N ASN A 111 3.70 -6.11 -1.79
CA ASN A 111 3.09 -7.37 -1.38
C ASN A 111 3.07 -8.33 -2.57
N PHE A 112 3.22 -9.61 -2.30
CA PHE A 112 3.13 -10.65 -3.32
C PHE A 112 2.05 -11.66 -3.00
N ILE A 113 1.40 -12.13 -4.07
CA ILE A 113 0.63 -13.37 -4.06
C ILE A 113 1.23 -14.29 -5.10
N ALA A 114 1.56 -15.51 -4.74
CA ALA A 114 1.87 -16.58 -5.68
C ALA A 114 0.77 -17.64 -5.65
N LEU A 115 0.28 -18.07 -6.82
CA LEU A 115 -0.81 -19.04 -6.93
C LEU A 115 -0.65 -20.01 -8.09
N ASP A 116 -1.29 -21.17 -7.96
CA ASP A 116 -1.47 -22.15 -9.03
C ASP A 116 -2.70 -21.75 -9.87
N ALA A 117 -2.44 -21.35 -11.11
CA ALA A 117 -3.46 -20.91 -12.04
C ALA A 117 -4.31 -22.07 -12.58
N SER A 118 -3.89 -23.32 -12.46
CA SER A 118 -4.66 -24.48 -12.96
C SER A 118 -5.84 -24.87 -12.07
N ALA A 119 -5.83 -24.46 -10.79
CA ALA A 119 -6.79 -24.91 -9.78
C ALA A 119 -7.61 -23.75 -9.20
N ASP A 120 -8.85 -23.57 -9.68
CA ASP A 120 -9.80 -22.58 -9.14
C ASP A 120 -10.15 -22.83 -7.64
N GLY A 121 -9.87 -24.02 -7.10
CA GLY A 121 -10.08 -24.34 -5.69
C GLY A 121 -9.14 -23.62 -4.73
N ASN A 122 -8.07 -22.99 -5.23
CA ASN A 122 -6.99 -22.43 -4.41
C ASN A 122 -7.17 -20.95 -4.03
N TYR A 123 -8.11 -20.25 -4.68
CA TYR A 123 -8.41 -18.84 -4.37
C TYR A 123 -8.81 -18.53 -2.92
N PRO A 124 -9.52 -19.37 -2.16
CA PRO A 124 -9.96 -19.03 -0.80
C PRO A 124 -8.79 -18.68 0.13
N VAL A 125 -7.71 -19.46 0.08
CA VAL A 125 -6.52 -19.24 0.92
C VAL A 125 -5.90 -17.87 0.61
N VAL A 126 -5.74 -17.58 -0.69
CA VAL A 126 -5.21 -16.30 -1.16
C VAL A 126 -6.14 -15.14 -0.79
N PHE A 127 -7.46 -15.35 -0.83
CA PHE A 127 -8.44 -14.31 -0.54
C PHE A 127 -8.61 -14.00 0.94
N HIS A 128 -8.32 -14.95 1.83
CA HIS A 128 -8.21 -14.68 3.25
C HIS A 128 -7.10 -13.66 3.53
N GLU A 129 -5.88 -13.92 3.03
CA GLU A 129 -4.74 -13.00 3.19
C GLU A 129 -4.96 -11.66 2.48
N TYR A 130 -5.58 -11.70 1.29
CA TYR A 130 -5.98 -10.50 0.56
C TYR A 130 -6.96 -9.63 1.38
N ALA A 131 -7.89 -10.24 2.12
CA ALA A 131 -8.81 -9.52 3.01
C ALA A 131 -8.06 -8.82 4.15
N HIS A 132 -7.10 -9.50 4.80
CA HIS A 132 -6.26 -8.90 5.84
C HIS A 132 -5.48 -7.71 5.33
N MET A 133 -4.86 -7.81 4.15
CA MET A 133 -4.15 -6.70 3.52
C MET A 133 -5.09 -5.50 3.27
N MET A 134 -6.29 -5.77 2.75
CA MET A 134 -7.29 -4.73 2.45
C MET A 134 -7.84 -4.08 3.72
N LEU A 135 -8.10 -4.85 4.79
CA LEU A 135 -8.45 -4.31 6.10
C LEU A 135 -7.33 -3.43 6.64
N SER A 136 -6.08 -3.90 6.58
CA SER A 136 -4.90 -3.19 7.09
C SER A 136 -4.69 -1.84 6.41
N ALA A 137 -4.84 -1.79 5.08
CA ALA A 137 -4.64 -0.58 4.30
C ALA A 137 -5.79 0.44 4.42
N ASN A 138 -6.96 0.05 4.93
CA ASN A 138 -8.17 0.88 4.87
C ASN A 138 -8.83 1.16 6.21
N TYR A 139 -8.56 0.36 7.23
CA TYR A 139 -9.23 0.42 8.52
C TYR A 139 -8.25 0.42 9.69
N PRO A 140 -8.57 1.16 10.78
CA PRO A 140 -7.88 1.00 12.06
C PRO A 140 -7.88 -0.48 12.49
N ARG A 141 -6.91 -0.84 13.34
CA ARG A 141 -6.84 -2.19 13.89
C ARG A 141 -8.13 -2.49 14.68
N ALA A 142 -8.75 -3.61 14.36
CA ALA A 142 -9.89 -4.15 15.08
C ALA A 142 -9.43 -5.25 16.05
N HIS A 143 -10.36 -5.82 16.81
CA HIS A 143 -10.07 -7.03 17.60
C HIS A 143 -9.99 -8.25 16.69
N VAL A 144 -9.26 -9.28 17.15
CA VAL A 144 -8.99 -10.53 16.39
C VAL A 144 -10.26 -11.13 15.81
N TRP A 145 -11.33 -11.22 16.59
CA TRP A 145 -12.59 -11.82 16.13
C TRP A 145 -13.17 -11.16 14.87
N PHE A 146 -12.97 -9.86 14.69
CA PHE A 146 -13.52 -9.14 13.55
C PHE A 146 -12.62 -9.27 12.34
N ASP A 147 -11.32 -9.08 12.51
CA ASP A 147 -10.36 -9.20 11.40
C ASP A 147 -10.39 -10.62 10.82
N GLU A 148 -10.32 -11.65 11.68
CA GLU A 148 -10.39 -13.04 11.22
C GLU A 148 -11.78 -13.43 10.73
N GLY A 149 -12.83 -13.00 11.44
CA GLY A 149 -14.20 -13.30 11.02
C GLY A 149 -14.54 -12.70 9.66
N PHE A 150 -14.06 -11.48 9.39
CA PHE A 150 -14.22 -10.83 8.09
C PHE A 150 -13.36 -11.49 7.03
N ALA A 151 -12.09 -11.80 7.31
CA ALA A 151 -11.21 -12.48 6.36
C ALA A 151 -11.77 -13.85 5.95
N GLU A 152 -12.30 -14.62 6.91
CA GLU A 152 -12.97 -15.90 6.64
C GLU A 152 -14.29 -15.74 5.88
N TYR A 153 -15.10 -14.72 6.22
CA TYR A 153 -16.33 -14.45 5.49
C TYR A 153 -16.02 -14.03 4.03
N TYR A 154 -15.01 -13.20 3.84
CA TYR A 154 -14.59 -12.70 2.54
C TYR A 154 -13.91 -13.78 1.68
N SER A 155 -13.13 -14.68 2.29
CA SER A 155 -12.49 -15.81 1.58
C SER A 155 -13.51 -16.79 0.97
N SER A 156 -14.75 -16.80 1.48
CA SER A 156 -15.85 -17.59 0.97
C SER A 156 -16.38 -17.10 -0.39
N ILE A 157 -15.94 -15.94 -0.89
CA ILE A 157 -16.41 -15.41 -2.18
C ILE A 157 -16.16 -16.43 -3.30
N ARG A 158 -17.23 -16.71 -4.06
CA ARG A 158 -17.20 -17.51 -5.28
C ARG A 158 -17.73 -16.66 -6.42
N ILE A 159 -16.85 -16.33 -7.36
CA ILE A 159 -17.19 -15.57 -8.55
C ILE A 159 -17.33 -16.51 -9.74
N THR A 160 -18.48 -16.43 -10.42
CA THR A 160 -18.74 -17.07 -11.70
C THR A 160 -19.11 -15.99 -12.73
N PRO A 161 -19.19 -16.33 -14.04
CA PRO A 161 -19.66 -15.37 -15.04
C PRO A 161 -21.09 -14.86 -14.82
N LYS A 162 -21.92 -15.56 -14.02
CA LYS A 162 -23.35 -15.24 -13.83
C LYS A 162 -23.63 -14.58 -12.49
N GLU A 163 -22.92 -15.02 -11.45
CA GLU A 163 -23.22 -14.63 -10.08
C GLU A 163 -21.96 -14.65 -9.20
N VAL A 164 -22.03 -13.86 -8.14
CA VAL A 164 -21.14 -13.89 -6.99
C VAL A 164 -21.91 -14.46 -5.81
N LYS A 165 -21.32 -15.43 -5.11
CA LYS A 165 -21.80 -15.94 -3.83
C LYS A 165 -20.82 -15.60 -2.72
N ILE A 166 -21.34 -15.29 -1.53
CA ILE A 166 -20.55 -15.03 -0.33
C ILE A 166 -21.32 -15.46 0.92
N GLY A 167 -20.60 -15.96 1.92
CA GLY A 167 -21.13 -16.42 3.19
C GLY A 167 -21.21 -17.95 3.33
N GLU A 168 -20.71 -18.71 2.35
CA GLU A 168 -20.64 -20.17 2.50
C GLU A 168 -19.77 -20.55 3.72
N PRO A 169 -20.15 -21.58 4.49
CA PRO A 169 -19.36 -22.01 5.65
C PRO A 169 -17.95 -22.46 5.26
N PRO A 170 -16.89 -21.94 5.90
CA PRO A 170 -15.54 -22.46 5.69
C PRO A 170 -15.47 -23.90 6.19
N HIS A 171 -14.47 -24.66 5.72
CA HIS A 171 -14.29 -26.05 6.16
C HIS A 171 -14.14 -26.17 7.68
N SER A 172 -13.49 -25.18 8.30
CA SER A 172 -13.29 -25.06 9.75
C SER A 172 -14.60 -24.91 10.53
N ALA A 173 -15.70 -24.43 9.92
CA ALA A 173 -16.99 -24.22 10.60
C ALA A 173 -17.55 -25.50 11.23
N ARG A 174 -17.15 -26.69 10.77
CA ARG A 174 -17.59 -27.97 11.35
C ARG A 174 -17.29 -28.09 12.84
N ILE A 175 -16.19 -27.51 13.32
CA ILE A 175 -15.78 -27.54 14.74
C ILE A 175 -16.82 -26.88 15.66
N LEU A 176 -17.66 -25.99 15.13
CA LEU A 176 -18.73 -25.32 15.87
C LEU A 176 -19.83 -26.28 16.33
N ALA A 177 -19.93 -27.47 15.72
CA ALA A 177 -20.84 -28.52 16.15
C ALA A 177 -20.36 -29.17 17.47
N ASP A 178 -19.06 -29.22 17.70
CA ASP A 178 -18.44 -29.84 18.87
C ASP A 178 -18.51 -28.92 20.11
N GLY A 179 -18.59 -27.61 19.87
CA GLY A 179 -18.76 -26.60 20.92
C GLY A 179 -18.43 -25.20 20.43
N MET A 180 -18.94 -24.20 21.14
CA MET A 180 -18.61 -22.79 20.98
C MET A 180 -18.12 -22.24 22.31
N MET A 181 -17.13 -21.34 22.27
CA MET A 181 -16.71 -20.59 23.46
C MET A 181 -17.68 -19.44 23.76
N PRO A 182 -17.74 -18.92 24.99
CA PRO A 182 -18.46 -17.69 25.28
C PRO A 182 -17.95 -16.54 24.40
N VAL A 183 -18.86 -15.72 23.88
CA VAL A 183 -18.51 -14.56 23.04
C VAL A 183 -17.65 -13.56 23.79
N GLU A 184 -17.85 -13.43 25.11
CA GLU A 184 -17.01 -12.58 25.94
C GLU A 184 -15.55 -13.06 25.96
N GLU A 185 -15.30 -14.38 25.96
CA GLU A 185 -13.96 -14.96 25.83
C GLU A 185 -13.41 -14.70 24.43
N LEU A 186 -14.17 -15.00 23.38
CA LEU A 186 -13.77 -14.76 21.99
C LEU A 186 -13.40 -13.29 21.72
N PHE A 187 -14.17 -12.36 22.26
CA PHE A 187 -13.96 -10.92 22.05
C PHE A 187 -12.78 -10.35 22.84
N ALA A 188 -12.34 -11.08 23.88
CA ALA A 188 -11.16 -10.74 24.68
C ALA A 188 -9.85 -11.26 24.08
N ILE A 189 -9.89 -12.17 23.11
CA ILE A 189 -8.70 -12.71 22.43
C ILE A 189 -7.97 -11.60 21.69
N THR A 190 -6.67 -11.49 21.94
CA THR A 190 -5.75 -10.54 21.29
C THR A 190 -4.73 -11.29 20.43
N ALA A 191 -3.90 -10.52 19.70
CA ALA A 191 -2.83 -11.08 18.88
C ALA A 191 -1.76 -11.82 19.72
N GLU A 192 -1.74 -11.63 21.04
CA GLU A 192 -0.81 -12.25 21.98
C GLU A 192 -1.41 -13.47 22.70
N SER A 193 -2.72 -13.71 22.57
CA SER A 193 -3.39 -14.80 23.27
C SER A 193 -2.88 -16.19 22.82
N PRO A 194 -2.63 -17.13 23.74
CA PRO A 194 -2.25 -18.51 23.38
C PRO A 194 -3.27 -19.19 22.47
N GLU A 195 -4.57 -18.93 22.69
CA GLU A 195 -5.67 -19.47 21.89
C GLU A 195 -5.57 -19.10 20.40
N TYR A 196 -4.92 -17.98 20.08
CA TYR A 196 -4.74 -17.50 18.71
C TYR A 196 -3.40 -17.95 18.10
N ASN A 197 -2.35 -18.06 18.91
CA ASN A 197 -0.99 -18.33 18.44
C ASN A 197 -0.60 -19.80 18.45
N GLU A 198 -1.12 -20.60 19.38
CA GLU A 198 -0.77 -22.01 19.52
C GLU A 198 -1.53 -22.87 18.50
N ASN A 199 -0.83 -23.83 17.88
CA ASN A 199 -1.46 -24.78 16.96
C ASN A 199 -2.33 -25.79 17.73
N SER A 200 -3.55 -25.38 18.06
CA SER A 200 -4.50 -26.11 18.89
C SER A 200 -5.90 -26.15 18.25
N PRO A 201 -6.78 -27.09 18.66
CA PRO A 201 -8.19 -27.05 18.25
C PRO A 201 -8.89 -25.74 18.64
N LYS A 202 -8.47 -25.11 19.74
CA LYS A 202 -8.99 -23.80 20.14
C LYS A 202 -8.72 -22.74 19.09
N ARG A 203 -7.54 -22.73 18.46
CA ARG A 203 -7.22 -21.80 17.37
C ARG A 203 -8.20 -21.93 16.22
N GLN A 204 -8.46 -23.16 15.77
CA GLN A 204 -9.45 -23.40 14.71
C GLN A 204 -10.86 -22.94 15.11
N LEU A 205 -11.23 -23.11 16.39
CA LEU A 205 -12.48 -22.61 16.93
C LEU A 205 -12.55 -21.08 16.91
N VAL A 206 -11.45 -20.36 17.20
CA VAL A 206 -11.39 -18.89 17.09
C VAL A 206 -11.75 -18.44 15.68
N TYR A 207 -11.09 -18.97 14.64
CA TYR A 207 -11.39 -18.62 13.24
C TYR A 207 -12.86 -18.94 12.88
N ALA A 208 -13.31 -20.16 13.17
CA ALA A 208 -14.64 -20.63 12.83
C ALA A 208 -15.74 -19.81 13.53
N GLN A 209 -15.58 -19.51 14.82
CA GLN A 209 -16.59 -18.77 15.58
C GLN A 209 -16.57 -17.28 15.24
N SER A 210 -15.40 -16.72 14.93
CA SER A 210 -15.25 -15.36 14.41
C SER A 210 -16.01 -15.18 13.10
N TRP A 211 -15.88 -16.13 12.17
CA TRP A 211 -16.67 -16.17 10.94
C TRP A 211 -18.18 -16.18 11.25
N LEU A 212 -18.62 -17.03 12.19
CA LEU A 212 -20.03 -17.12 12.56
C LEU A 212 -20.57 -15.79 13.12
N VAL A 213 -19.78 -15.09 13.94
CA VAL A 213 -20.14 -13.77 14.47
C VAL A 213 -20.32 -12.77 13.33
N VAL A 214 -19.32 -12.61 12.45
CA VAL A 214 -19.40 -11.67 11.33
C VAL A 214 -20.57 -12.01 10.40
N HIS A 215 -20.73 -13.30 10.09
CA HIS A 215 -21.84 -13.79 9.29
C HIS A 215 -23.20 -13.46 9.92
N TYR A 216 -23.36 -13.67 11.23
CA TYR A 216 -24.59 -13.33 11.94
C TYR A 216 -24.84 -11.81 11.94
N LEU A 217 -23.81 -11.00 12.20
CA LEU A 217 -23.96 -9.54 12.18
C LEU A 217 -24.36 -9.02 10.79
N LEU A 218 -23.86 -9.61 9.71
CA LEU A 218 -24.27 -9.28 8.36
C LEU A 218 -25.73 -9.68 8.10
N SER A 219 -26.15 -10.90 8.44
CA SER A 219 -27.52 -11.36 8.23
C SER A 219 -28.55 -10.56 9.05
N GLN A 220 -28.16 -10.12 10.25
CA GLN A 220 -28.99 -9.26 11.10
C GLN A 220 -28.89 -7.77 10.78
N ARG A 221 -28.13 -7.36 9.76
CA ARG A 221 -27.86 -5.95 9.42
C ARG A 221 -27.25 -5.13 10.57
N LYS A 222 -26.52 -5.80 11.47
CA LYS A 222 -25.82 -5.22 12.62
C LYS A 222 -24.31 -5.03 12.38
N PHE A 223 -23.80 -5.41 11.21
CA PHE A 223 -22.38 -5.28 10.90
C PHE A 223 -21.86 -3.84 11.01
N VAL A 224 -22.65 -2.85 10.58
CA VAL A 224 -22.31 -1.41 10.70
C VAL A 224 -22.15 -0.95 12.16
N ASN A 225 -22.77 -1.66 13.11
CA ASN A 225 -22.68 -1.35 14.54
C ASN A 225 -21.33 -1.77 15.16
N ALA A 226 -20.53 -2.59 14.47
CA ALA A 226 -19.20 -2.97 14.97
C ALA A 226 -18.30 -1.74 15.21
N GLY A 227 -18.48 -0.67 14.43
CA GLY A 227 -17.77 0.60 14.66
C GLY A 227 -18.05 1.20 16.05
N GLU A 228 -19.31 1.15 16.50
CA GLU A 228 -19.68 1.63 17.84
C GLU A 228 -19.14 0.70 18.94
N TYR A 229 -19.17 -0.61 18.71
CA TYR A 229 -18.51 -1.58 19.62
C TYR A 229 -17.03 -1.21 19.83
N PHE A 230 -16.28 -1.01 18.75
CA PHE A 230 -14.85 -0.65 18.85
C PHE A 230 -14.64 0.71 19.48
N ASN A 231 -15.50 1.69 19.18
CA ASN A 231 -15.42 2.99 19.83
C ASN A 231 -15.59 2.88 21.35
N LEU A 232 -16.55 2.08 21.83
CA LEU A 232 -16.79 1.88 23.25
C LEU A 232 -15.63 1.14 23.94
N VAL A 233 -15.16 0.04 23.37
CA VAL A 233 -14.08 -0.74 23.99
C VAL A 233 -12.73 -0.01 23.90
N ILE A 234 -12.35 0.47 22.71
CA ILE A 234 -11.03 1.03 22.46
C ILE A 234 -10.91 2.45 23.00
N ASN A 235 -11.88 3.33 22.70
CA ASN A 235 -11.81 4.75 23.05
C ASN A 235 -12.45 5.09 24.39
N ARG A 236 -13.57 4.42 24.76
CA ARG A 236 -14.28 4.71 26.02
C ARG A 236 -13.92 3.76 27.16
N LYS A 237 -13.13 2.71 26.89
CA LYS A 237 -12.73 1.69 27.87
C LYS A 237 -13.92 1.01 28.55
N ALA A 238 -15.05 0.90 27.85
CA ALA A 238 -16.20 0.13 28.30
C ALA A 238 -15.83 -1.36 28.35
N SER A 239 -16.47 -2.12 29.24
CA SER A 239 -16.35 -3.58 29.25
C SER A 239 -16.90 -4.19 27.96
N ILE A 240 -16.47 -5.41 27.63
CA ILE A 240 -16.99 -6.16 26.48
C ILE A 240 -18.51 -6.32 26.60
N ALA A 241 -19.03 -6.60 27.80
CA ALA A 241 -20.47 -6.73 28.04
C ALA A 241 -21.26 -5.45 27.75
N GLU A 242 -20.80 -4.29 28.25
CA GLU A 242 -21.44 -3.00 28.00
C GLU A 242 -21.41 -2.63 26.52
N ALA A 243 -20.26 -2.81 25.87
CA ALA A 243 -20.08 -2.50 24.46
C ALA A 243 -20.93 -3.42 23.56
N THR A 244 -21.00 -4.72 23.86
CA THR A 244 -21.82 -5.69 23.13
C THR A 244 -23.30 -5.32 23.24
N LYS A 245 -23.76 -4.97 24.44
CA LYS A 245 -25.14 -4.55 24.66
C LYS A 245 -25.48 -3.26 23.95
N ALA A 246 -24.61 -2.25 24.02
CA ALA A 246 -24.85 -0.96 23.38
C ALA A 246 -24.81 -1.05 21.85
N ALA A 247 -23.83 -1.76 21.29
CA ALA A 247 -23.64 -1.85 19.85
C ALA A 247 -24.64 -2.81 19.18
N PHE A 248 -24.87 -3.98 19.78
CA PHE A 248 -25.63 -5.07 19.15
C PHE A 248 -27.01 -5.28 19.78
N GLY A 249 -27.34 -4.57 20.85
CA GLY A 249 -28.63 -4.68 21.55
C GLY A 249 -28.81 -5.99 22.31
N MET A 250 -27.71 -6.69 22.65
CA MET A 250 -27.72 -8.02 23.27
C MET A 250 -26.57 -8.13 24.28
N THR A 251 -26.78 -8.80 25.41
CA THR A 251 -25.67 -9.20 26.28
C THR A 251 -24.79 -10.25 25.59
N PRO A 252 -23.54 -10.47 26.04
CA PRO A 252 -22.71 -11.56 25.50
C PRO A 252 -23.41 -12.93 25.57
N GLN A 253 -24.13 -13.22 26.64
CA GLN A 253 -24.85 -14.49 26.82
C GLN A 253 -26.07 -14.62 25.89
N GLU A 254 -26.78 -13.52 25.63
CA GLU A 254 -27.85 -13.49 24.63
C GLU A 254 -27.29 -13.68 23.22
N LEU A 255 -26.13 -13.09 22.93
CA LEU A 255 -25.43 -13.28 21.65
C LEU A 255 -24.92 -14.73 21.50
N ASP A 256 -24.40 -15.36 22.56
CA ASP A 256 -24.05 -16.79 22.56
C ASP A 256 -25.24 -17.67 22.15
N ALA A 257 -26.39 -17.44 22.78
CA ALA A 257 -27.61 -18.18 22.50
C ALA A 257 -28.08 -17.97 21.05
N ALA A 258 -28.00 -16.72 20.56
CA ALA A 258 -28.40 -16.38 19.20
C ALA A 258 -27.47 -17.01 18.14
N LEU A 259 -26.15 -17.02 18.35
CA LEU A 259 -25.19 -17.65 17.43
C LEU A 259 -25.41 -19.17 17.36
N ARG A 260 -25.62 -19.82 18.52
CA ARG A 260 -25.94 -21.26 18.57
C ARG A 260 -27.24 -21.57 17.84
N ALA A 261 -28.28 -20.78 18.06
CA ALA A 261 -29.56 -20.96 17.39
C ALA A 261 -29.43 -20.73 15.87
N TYR A 262 -28.72 -19.68 15.47
CA TYR A 262 -28.46 -19.34 14.07
C TYR A 262 -27.72 -20.47 13.35
N TYR A 263 -26.62 -20.98 13.92
CA TYR A 263 -25.86 -22.08 13.35
C TYR A 263 -26.68 -23.38 13.27
N ARG A 264 -27.37 -23.77 14.36
CA ARG A 264 -28.20 -24.99 14.40
C ARG A 264 -29.39 -24.95 13.45
N SER A 265 -29.88 -23.76 13.10
CA SER A 265 -30.99 -23.64 12.15
C SER A 265 -30.63 -24.16 10.75
N GLY A 266 -29.33 -24.20 10.41
CA GLY A 266 -28.84 -24.51 9.07
C GLY A 266 -29.18 -23.45 8.01
N LYS A 267 -29.92 -22.39 8.38
CA LYS A 267 -30.37 -21.31 7.48
C LYS A 267 -29.36 -20.17 7.45
N LEU A 268 -28.11 -20.51 7.17
CA LEU A 268 -27.05 -19.53 7.01
C LEU A 268 -27.24 -18.80 5.68
N GLU A 269 -27.38 -17.47 5.75
CA GLU A 269 -27.65 -16.64 4.58
C GLU A 269 -26.44 -16.56 3.64
N VAL A 270 -26.57 -17.12 2.44
CA VAL A 270 -25.60 -16.94 1.35
C VAL A 270 -26.08 -15.82 0.45
N LEU A 271 -25.34 -14.70 0.46
CA LEU A 271 -25.67 -13.55 -0.39
C LEU A 271 -25.28 -13.85 -1.83
N THR A 272 -26.19 -13.57 -2.76
CA THR A 272 -26.01 -13.82 -4.18
C THR A 272 -26.30 -12.56 -4.99
N TRP A 273 -25.32 -12.07 -5.73
CA TRP A 273 -25.42 -10.85 -6.55
C TRP A 273 -24.91 -11.11 -7.98
N GLY A 274 -25.16 -10.18 -8.91
CA GLY A 274 -24.45 -10.15 -10.18
C GLY A 274 -22.96 -9.83 -9.99
N PRO A 275 -22.05 -10.39 -10.81
CA PRO A 275 -20.63 -10.06 -10.70
C PRO A 275 -20.39 -8.57 -10.95
N PRO A 276 -19.53 -7.91 -10.16
CA PRO A 276 -19.19 -6.52 -10.39
C PRO A 276 -18.67 -6.34 -11.81
N GLU A 277 -19.21 -5.34 -12.51
CA GLU A 277 -18.78 -5.04 -13.87
C GLU A 277 -17.36 -4.47 -13.86
N VAL A 278 -16.45 -5.08 -14.60
CA VAL A 278 -15.07 -4.61 -14.78
C VAL A 278 -14.79 -4.68 -16.28
N ALA A 279 -14.42 -3.56 -16.89
CA ALA A 279 -14.22 -3.45 -18.32
C ALA A 279 -12.95 -4.23 -18.74
N PRO A 280 -13.06 -5.35 -19.49
CA PRO A 280 -11.90 -6.14 -19.89
C PRO A 280 -10.97 -5.37 -20.86
N SER A 281 -11.49 -4.34 -21.52
CA SER A 281 -10.73 -3.45 -22.42
C SER A 281 -9.63 -2.67 -21.70
N LEU A 282 -9.70 -2.55 -20.37
CA LEU A 282 -8.67 -1.90 -19.56
C LEU A 282 -7.46 -2.81 -19.32
N PHE A 283 -7.51 -4.08 -19.74
CA PHE A 283 -6.46 -5.05 -19.46
C PHE A 283 -5.45 -5.11 -20.61
N ALA A 284 -4.22 -4.74 -20.35
CA ALA A 284 -3.10 -4.91 -21.27
C ALA A 284 -2.38 -6.23 -20.99
N VAL A 285 -1.98 -6.94 -22.05
CA VAL A 285 -1.18 -8.17 -21.94
C VAL A 285 0.06 -8.02 -22.79
N THR A 286 1.22 -8.21 -22.17
CA THR A 286 2.53 -8.07 -22.81
C THR A 286 3.32 -9.36 -22.63
N ARG A 287 3.94 -9.86 -23.70
CA ARG A 287 4.89 -10.98 -23.59
C ARG A 287 6.19 -10.48 -23.00
N LEU A 288 6.65 -11.12 -21.93
CA LEU A 288 7.90 -10.77 -21.27
C LEU A 288 9.11 -11.43 -21.93
N LYS A 289 10.21 -10.69 -21.97
CA LYS A 289 11.54 -11.27 -22.20
C LYS A 289 11.92 -12.14 -20.99
N PRO A 290 12.72 -13.21 -21.17
CA PRO A 290 13.07 -14.10 -20.06
C PRO A 290 13.69 -13.40 -18.84
N HIS A 291 14.58 -12.43 -19.03
CA HIS A 291 15.20 -11.70 -17.90
C HIS A 291 14.18 -10.83 -17.15
N LEU A 292 13.14 -10.28 -17.80
CA LEU A 292 12.09 -9.53 -17.12
C LEU A 292 11.15 -10.45 -16.31
N ALA A 293 10.95 -11.69 -16.75
CA ALA A 293 10.26 -12.67 -15.93
C ALA A 293 11.09 -13.10 -14.72
N LEU A 294 12.40 -13.29 -14.92
CA LEU A 294 13.34 -13.61 -13.84
C LEU A 294 13.40 -12.48 -12.81
N GLU A 295 13.38 -11.22 -13.23
CA GLU A 295 13.34 -10.05 -12.35
C GLU A 295 12.17 -10.12 -11.35
N GLN A 296 10.96 -10.48 -11.82
CA GLN A 296 9.78 -10.57 -10.95
C GLN A 296 9.83 -11.77 -9.98
N ILE A 297 10.48 -12.88 -10.39
CA ILE A 297 10.75 -14.02 -9.51
C ILE A 297 11.81 -13.67 -8.47
N ALA A 298 12.89 -12.97 -8.88
CA ALA A 298 13.94 -12.51 -8.00
C ALA A 298 13.39 -11.56 -6.93
N ASP A 299 12.49 -10.65 -7.31
CA ASP A 299 11.83 -9.74 -6.38
C ASP A 299 10.91 -10.49 -5.40
N PHE A 300 10.20 -11.54 -5.84
CA PHE A 300 9.47 -12.41 -4.91
C PHE A 300 10.41 -13.13 -3.93
N HIS A 301 11.51 -13.70 -4.42
CA HIS A 301 12.52 -14.36 -3.59
C HIS A 301 13.18 -13.40 -2.59
N LEU A 302 13.36 -12.14 -2.96
CA LEU A 302 13.93 -11.11 -2.09
C LEU A 302 13.10 -10.91 -0.81
N HIS A 303 11.79 -11.14 -0.89
CA HIS A 303 10.82 -11.01 0.20
C HIS A 303 10.67 -12.27 1.05
N HIS A 304 11.51 -13.28 0.84
CA HIS A 304 11.48 -14.52 1.59
C HIS A 304 12.87 -14.91 2.09
N SER A 305 13.03 -15.12 3.39
CA SER A 305 14.33 -15.39 4.02
C SER A 305 15.07 -16.57 3.40
N ASP A 306 14.35 -17.63 3.03
CA ASP A 306 14.93 -18.85 2.43
C ASP A 306 15.60 -18.60 1.07
N TYR A 307 15.24 -17.52 0.38
CA TYR A 307 15.66 -17.24 -0.99
C TYR A 307 16.48 -15.96 -1.14
N LEU A 308 16.83 -15.27 -0.04
CA LEU A 308 17.52 -13.98 -0.09
C LEU A 308 18.82 -14.02 -0.92
N GLU A 309 19.70 -14.99 -0.70
CA GLU A 309 20.95 -15.13 -1.47
C GLU A 309 20.69 -15.45 -2.94
N ARG A 310 19.65 -16.26 -3.21
CA ARG A 310 19.24 -16.62 -4.56
C ARG A 310 18.72 -15.38 -5.31
N ALA A 311 17.93 -14.54 -4.66
CA ALA A 311 17.44 -13.29 -5.24
C ALA A 311 18.59 -12.40 -5.73
N GLY A 312 19.65 -12.24 -4.94
CA GLY A 312 20.85 -11.49 -5.35
C GLY A 312 21.52 -12.06 -6.59
N GLN A 313 21.63 -13.39 -6.69
CA GLN A 313 22.16 -14.08 -7.88
C GLN A 313 21.26 -13.88 -9.10
N GLU A 314 19.95 -14.00 -8.93
CA GLU A 314 18.98 -13.84 -10.00
C GLU A 314 18.94 -12.39 -10.52
N PHE A 315 19.01 -11.37 -9.65
CA PHE A 315 19.15 -9.98 -10.11
C PHE A 315 20.47 -9.74 -10.87
N ASN A 316 21.58 -10.35 -10.45
CA ASN A 316 22.83 -10.28 -11.21
C ASN A 316 22.68 -10.91 -12.60
N GLN A 317 21.98 -12.04 -12.73
CA GLN A 317 21.66 -12.64 -14.04
C GLN A 317 20.77 -11.72 -14.90
N VAL A 318 19.84 -10.98 -14.28
CA VAL A 318 19.07 -9.95 -15.00
C VAL A 318 20.00 -8.86 -15.53
N LEU A 319 20.97 -8.39 -14.73
CA LEU A 319 21.94 -7.38 -15.14
C LEU A 319 22.97 -7.89 -16.17
N GLU A 320 23.29 -9.18 -16.19
CA GLU A 320 24.11 -9.78 -17.26
C GLU A 320 23.38 -9.70 -18.62
N ALA A 321 22.06 -9.88 -18.62
CA ALA A 321 21.23 -9.78 -19.82
C ALA A 321 20.88 -8.33 -20.20
N ASP A 322 20.70 -7.46 -19.20
CA ASP A 322 20.39 -6.04 -19.36
C ASP A 322 21.09 -5.20 -18.27
N PRO A 323 22.33 -4.73 -18.51
CA PRO A 323 23.09 -3.92 -17.55
C PRO A 323 22.46 -2.57 -17.20
N PHE A 324 21.44 -2.13 -17.94
CA PHE A 324 20.75 -0.87 -17.73
C PHE A 324 19.36 -1.06 -17.10
N ASN A 325 19.08 -2.26 -16.56
CA ASN A 325 17.82 -2.53 -15.90
C ASN A 325 17.75 -1.82 -14.53
N ALA A 326 16.99 -0.73 -14.48
CA ALA A 326 16.79 0.07 -13.27
C ALA A 326 16.12 -0.70 -12.13
N GLU A 327 15.21 -1.63 -12.45
CA GLU A 327 14.47 -2.43 -11.47
C GLU A 327 15.37 -3.50 -10.84
N ALA A 328 16.25 -4.14 -11.62
CA ALA A 328 17.25 -5.06 -11.09
C ALA A 328 18.29 -4.35 -10.23
N HIS A 329 18.71 -3.13 -10.61
CA HIS A 329 19.52 -2.28 -9.72
C HIS A 329 18.77 -1.93 -8.45
N ARG A 330 17.47 -1.59 -8.51
CA ARG A 330 16.65 -1.37 -7.32
C ARG A 330 16.59 -2.62 -6.43
N GLY A 331 16.36 -3.79 -7.02
CA GLY A 331 16.31 -5.08 -6.33
C GLY A 331 17.60 -5.42 -5.60
N LEU A 332 18.76 -5.22 -6.26
CA LEU A 332 20.07 -5.35 -5.61
C LEU A 332 20.29 -4.32 -4.50
N GLY A 333 19.81 -3.09 -4.68
CA GLY A 333 19.84 -2.08 -3.64
C GLY A 333 19.15 -2.56 -2.36
N HIS A 334 17.96 -3.13 -2.50
CA HIS A 334 17.20 -3.69 -1.38
C HIS A 334 17.83 -4.98 -0.83
N PHE A 335 18.37 -5.86 -1.69
CA PHE A 335 19.15 -7.03 -1.26
C PHE A 335 20.31 -6.64 -0.33
N TYR A 336 21.14 -5.69 -0.74
CA TYR A 336 22.27 -5.23 0.08
C TYR A 336 21.80 -4.50 1.34
N LEU A 337 20.65 -3.82 1.30
CA LEU A 337 20.03 -3.23 2.49
C LEU A 337 19.67 -4.32 3.53
N LEU A 338 19.05 -5.43 3.10
CA LEU A 338 18.75 -6.57 3.96
C LEU A 338 20.01 -7.25 4.51
N LYS A 339 21.09 -7.26 3.71
CA LYS A 339 22.43 -7.71 4.13
C LYS A 339 23.16 -6.72 5.05
N LYS A 340 22.59 -5.53 5.27
CA LYS A 340 23.18 -4.40 6.02
C LYS A 340 24.46 -3.83 5.39
N ASP A 341 24.70 -4.09 4.11
CA ASP A 341 25.78 -3.47 3.34
C ASP A 341 25.27 -2.15 2.75
N LEU A 342 25.36 -1.08 3.55
CA LEU A 342 24.81 0.22 3.19
C LEU A 342 25.52 0.88 2.00
N GLU A 343 26.79 0.56 1.79
CA GLU A 343 27.58 1.11 0.67
C GLU A 343 27.11 0.53 -0.65
N GLN A 344 27.00 -0.81 -0.74
CA GLN A 344 26.48 -1.46 -1.94
C GLN A 344 25.00 -1.11 -2.17
N ALA A 345 24.19 -1.06 -1.12
CA ALA A 345 22.80 -0.65 -1.23
C ALA A 345 22.69 0.75 -1.86
N ARG A 346 23.40 1.74 -1.30
CA ARG A 346 23.43 3.12 -1.81
C ARG A 346 23.90 3.17 -3.27
N TYR A 347 24.95 2.43 -3.62
CA TYR A 347 25.44 2.34 -5.00
C TYR A 347 24.34 1.90 -5.96
N HIS A 348 23.67 0.79 -5.66
CA HIS A 348 22.63 0.20 -6.52
C HIS A 348 21.38 1.09 -6.61
N PHE A 349 20.95 1.72 -5.51
CA PHE A 349 19.85 2.70 -5.56
C PHE A 349 20.20 3.95 -6.38
N ARG A 350 21.44 4.48 -6.27
CA ARG A 350 21.90 5.60 -7.12
C ARG A 350 21.93 5.21 -8.60
N ARG A 351 22.36 3.98 -8.91
CA ARG A 351 22.30 3.45 -10.28
C ARG A 351 20.88 3.38 -10.79
N ALA A 352 19.94 2.82 -10.02
CA ALA A 352 18.53 2.79 -10.40
C ALA A 352 17.96 4.19 -10.66
N ALA A 353 18.26 5.16 -9.79
CA ALA A 353 17.82 6.55 -9.97
C ALA A 353 18.41 7.18 -11.24
N GLY A 354 19.72 7.02 -11.47
CA GLY A 354 20.40 7.52 -12.67
C GLY A 354 19.98 6.84 -13.98
N LEU A 355 19.38 5.65 -13.89
CA LEU A 355 18.73 4.92 -14.99
C LEU A 355 17.29 5.38 -15.25
N GLY A 356 16.81 6.41 -14.55
CA GLY A 356 15.45 6.93 -14.70
C GLY A 356 14.37 6.05 -14.07
N SER A 357 14.69 5.32 -12.99
CA SER A 357 13.70 4.53 -12.27
C SER A 357 12.50 5.39 -11.87
N LYS A 358 11.30 4.92 -12.22
CA LYS A 358 10.02 5.51 -11.80
C LYS A 358 9.49 4.86 -10.53
N ASP A 359 10.37 4.25 -9.77
CA ASP A 359 10.04 3.63 -8.51
C ASP A 359 10.30 4.60 -7.36
N GLY A 360 9.23 5.07 -6.71
CA GLY A 360 9.34 6.00 -5.59
C GLY A 360 10.21 5.49 -4.43
N ARG A 361 10.34 4.17 -4.28
CA ARG A 361 11.18 3.53 -3.23
C ARG A 361 12.66 3.77 -3.42
N VAL A 362 13.11 3.92 -4.67
CA VAL A 362 14.52 4.27 -4.94
C VAL A 362 14.86 5.61 -4.29
N TYR A 363 14.03 6.63 -4.51
CA TYR A 363 14.25 7.95 -3.96
C TYR A 363 14.03 8.00 -2.44
N TYR A 364 13.06 7.23 -1.92
CA TYR A 364 12.88 7.07 -0.48
C TYR A 364 14.11 6.49 0.22
N HIS A 365 14.69 5.40 -0.29
CA HIS A 365 15.88 4.80 0.31
C HIS A 365 17.10 5.72 0.19
N LEU A 366 17.25 6.45 -0.91
CA LEU A 366 18.27 7.50 -1.02
C LEU A 366 18.12 8.56 0.08
N ALA A 367 16.89 9.02 0.36
CA ALA A 367 16.63 9.95 1.46
C ALA A 367 16.95 9.32 2.83
N GLN A 368 16.59 8.06 3.05
CA GLN A 368 16.93 7.34 4.29
C GLN A 368 18.44 7.24 4.52
N PHE A 369 19.23 7.01 3.47
CA PHE A 369 20.67 6.92 3.61
C PHE A 369 21.33 8.25 3.98
N ILE A 370 20.72 9.39 3.61
CA ILE A 370 21.14 10.72 4.09
C ILE A 370 20.74 10.86 5.56
N TRP A 371 19.48 10.54 5.88
CA TRP A 371 18.95 10.62 7.25
C TRP A 371 19.79 9.87 8.29
N HIS A 372 20.29 8.69 7.94
CA HIS A 372 21.06 7.82 8.85
C HIS A 372 22.58 8.04 8.86
N HIS A 373 23.13 8.78 7.90
CA HIS A 373 24.57 9.03 7.80
C HIS A 373 25.08 10.00 8.89
N ASP A 374 24.22 10.90 9.38
CA ASP A 374 24.61 11.92 10.37
C ASP A 374 24.03 11.67 11.77
N LYS A 375 24.56 10.68 12.48
CA LYS A 375 24.16 10.38 13.88
C LYS A 375 24.87 11.22 14.94
N GLY A 376 25.62 12.26 14.55
CA GLY A 376 26.49 13.00 15.46
C GLY A 376 26.46 14.53 15.34
N SER A 377 25.91 15.07 14.24
CA SER A 377 25.81 16.50 14.00
C SER A 377 24.35 16.92 13.79
N GLN A 378 24.05 18.18 14.07
CA GLN A 378 22.78 18.79 13.72
C GLN A 378 22.67 18.73 12.18
N GLN A 379 21.72 17.94 11.65
CA GLN A 379 21.63 17.71 10.20
C GLN A 379 21.71 19.04 9.45
N ASP A 380 22.63 19.11 8.49
CA ASP A 380 22.81 20.32 7.69
C ASP A 380 21.52 20.60 6.91
N MET A 381 21.19 21.88 6.76
CA MET A 381 20.07 22.34 5.95
C MET A 381 20.18 21.87 4.50
N ALA A 382 21.40 21.65 3.99
CA ALA A 382 21.63 21.07 2.67
C ALA A 382 21.06 19.64 2.58
N ASP A 383 21.37 18.78 3.55
CA ASP A 383 20.90 17.39 3.62
C ASP A 383 19.37 17.34 3.77
N LEU A 384 18.80 18.18 4.64
CA LEU A 384 17.36 18.30 4.82
C LEU A 384 16.64 18.72 3.53
N GLN A 385 17.26 19.61 2.75
CA GLN A 385 16.73 20.03 1.46
C GLN A 385 16.81 18.92 0.40
N GLU A 386 17.95 18.22 0.32
CA GLU A 386 18.12 17.09 -0.60
C GLU A 386 17.12 15.96 -0.30
N MET A 387 16.98 15.58 0.98
CA MET A 387 15.98 14.59 1.42
C MET A 387 14.57 15.01 1.05
N SER A 388 14.20 16.29 1.22
CA SER A 388 12.87 16.77 0.82
C SER A 388 12.64 16.58 -0.69
N GLY A 389 13.62 16.90 -1.53
CA GLY A 389 13.50 16.73 -2.99
C GLY A 389 13.41 15.27 -3.42
N LEU A 390 14.17 14.39 -2.79
CA LEU A 390 14.07 12.93 -3.01
C LEU A 390 12.69 12.41 -2.59
N LEU A 391 12.15 12.87 -1.46
CA LEU A 391 10.83 12.45 -0.97
C LEU A 391 9.69 13.01 -1.81
N ASP A 392 9.84 14.20 -2.38
CA ASP A 392 8.89 14.75 -3.34
C ASP A 392 8.82 13.87 -4.60
N ARG A 393 9.97 13.42 -5.12
CA ARG A 393 10.02 12.44 -6.22
C ARG A 393 9.44 11.08 -5.83
N ALA A 394 9.74 10.61 -4.61
CA ALA A 394 9.18 9.36 -4.09
C ALA A 394 7.64 9.40 -4.10
N ILE A 395 7.06 10.51 -3.64
CA ILE A 395 5.61 10.75 -3.60
C ILE A 395 5.03 10.95 -5.00
N GLU A 396 5.75 11.62 -5.91
CA GLU A 396 5.32 11.79 -7.31
C GLU A 396 5.14 10.43 -8.00
N PHE A 397 6.13 9.54 -7.85
CA PHE A 397 6.10 8.22 -8.47
C PHE A 397 5.20 7.22 -7.73
N ALA A 398 5.00 7.41 -6.42
CA ALA A 398 4.17 6.55 -5.59
C ALA A 398 3.31 7.38 -4.62
N PRO A 399 2.18 7.96 -5.09
CA PRO A 399 1.36 8.87 -4.30
C PRO A 399 0.67 8.23 -3.10
N ASP A 400 0.63 6.90 -3.04
CA ASP A 400 0.08 6.09 -1.96
C ASP A 400 1.17 5.47 -1.06
N PHE A 401 2.43 5.88 -1.19
CA PHE A 401 3.55 5.35 -0.41
C PHE A 401 3.67 6.02 0.97
N ALA A 402 3.07 5.39 1.99
CA ALA A 402 2.91 5.96 3.32
C ALA A 402 4.24 6.33 4.00
N GLU A 403 5.27 5.50 3.82
CA GLU A 403 6.61 5.64 4.38
C GLU A 403 7.29 6.93 3.91
N ALA A 404 7.12 7.29 2.64
CA ALA A 404 7.67 8.53 2.09
C ALA A 404 7.04 9.78 2.72
N TYR A 405 5.72 9.77 2.92
CA TYR A 405 5.05 10.85 3.65
C TYR A 405 5.47 10.92 5.12
N ASN A 406 5.64 9.77 5.77
CA ASN A 406 6.11 9.74 7.16
C ASN A 406 7.52 10.33 7.27
N LEU A 407 8.46 9.89 6.42
CA LEU A 407 9.82 10.40 6.42
C LEU A 407 9.86 11.89 6.05
N LYS A 408 9.01 12.35 5.12
CA LYS A 408 8.88 13.79 4.80
C LYS A 408 8.44 14.60 6.02
N GLY A 409 7.49 14.08 6.79
CA GLY A 409 7.10 14.68 8.06
C GLY A 409 8.26 14.79 9.06
N LEU A 410 9.06 13.72 9.18
CA LEU A 410 10.24 13.70 10.04
C LEU A 410 11.35 14.65 9.57
N VAL A 411 11.59 14.76 8.26
CA VAL A 411 12.53 15.71 7.67
C VAL A 411 12.11 17.15 7.95
N LEU A 412 10.81 17.46 7.80
CA LEU A 412 10.28 18.78 8.17
C LEU A 412 10.44 19.05 9.67
N ALA A 413 10.22 18.04 10.53
CA ALA A 413 10.43 18.16 11.96
C ALA A 413 11.90 18.38 12.33
N GLY A 414 12.83 17.66 11.68
CA GLY A 414 14.28 17.87 11.84
C GLY A 414 14.72 19.28 11.43
N ALA A 415 14.02 19.87 10.47
CA ALA A 415 14.19 21.26 10.05
C ALA A 415 13.40 22.28 10.92
N ASN A 416 12.99 21.87 12.13
CA ASN A 416 12.23 22.64 13.12
C ASN A 416 10.86 23.14 12.61
N ASN A 417 10.31 22.54 11.55
CA ASN A 417 9.00 22.84 10.98
C ASN A 417 7.94 21.84 11.46
N HIS A 418 7.70 21.82 12.78
CA HIS A 418 6.74 20.89 13.41
C HIS A 418 5.29 21.06 12.91
N THR A 419 4.88 22.28 12.54
CA THR A 419 3.54 22.52 12.00
C THR A 419 3.40 21.99 10.58
N GLY A 420 4.42 22.19 9.73
CA GLY A 420 4.45 21.66 8.36
C GLY A 420 4.54 20.14 8.31
N ALA A 421 5.18 19.51 9.31
CA ALA A 421 5.26 18.07 9.44
C ALA A 421 3.89 17.37 9.61
N LEU A 422 2.87 18.08 10.11
CA LEU A 422 1.59 17.49 10.46
C LEU A 422 0.81 16.94 9.26
N GLU A 423 0.87 17.62 8.09
CA GLU A 423 0.12 17.18 6.89
C GLU A 423 0.68 15.88 6.30
N PRO A 424 2.00 15.76 5.99
CA PRO A 424 2.57 14.48 5.55
C PRO A 424 2.33 13.35 6.55
N LEU A 425 2.47 13.59 7.86
CA LEU A 425 2.23 12.55 8.87
C LEU A 425 0.77 12.10 8.91
N ARG A 426 -0.19 13.02 8.78
CA ARG A 426 -1.62 12.65 8.64
C ARG A 426 -1.86 11.81 7.37
N LYS A 427 -1.23 12.17 6.25
CA LYS A 427 -1.34 11.41 5.00
C LYS A 427 -0.75 10.00 5.14
N ALA A 428 0.38 9.84 5.82
CA ALA A 428 0.97 8.54 6.11
C ALA A 428 0.02 7.64 6.93
N ILE A 429 -0.63 8.18 7.96
CA ILE A 429 -1.62 7.45 8.77
C ILE A 429 -2.89 7.15 7.94
N GLN A 430 -3.31 8.04 7.04
CA GLN A 430 -4.45 7.77 6.16
C GLN A 430 -4.17 6.57 5.24
N LEU A 431 -2.95 6.45 4.73
CA LEU A 431 -2.52 5.38 3.82
C LEU A 431 -2.19 4.07 4.55
N SER A 432 -1.73 4.16 5.81
CA SER A 432 -1.39 3.01 6.65
C SER A 432 -1.94 3.19 8.08
N PRO A 433 -3.27 3.02 8.27
CA PRO A 433 -3.95 3.34 9.53
C PRO A 433 -3.60 2.41 10.69
N ARG A 434 -2.95 1.27 10.42
CA ARG A 434 -2.48 0.31 11.43
C ARG A 434 -1.03 0.51 11.85
N ASN A 435 -0.31 1.46 11.24
CA ASN A 435 1.08 1.75 11.62
C ASN A 435 1.13 2.66 12.85
N ASP A 436 1.36 2.07 14.03
CA ASP A 436 1.37 2.80 15.30
C ASP A 436 2.59 3.71 15.46
N ARG A 437 3.69 3.42 14.76
CA ARG A 437 4.86 4.29 14.70
C ARG A 437 4.57 5.60 13.95
N PHE A 438 3.78 5.56 12.86
CA PHE A 438 3.33 6.79 12.19
C PHE A 438 2.45 7.66 13.09
N LYS A 439 1.57 7.03 13.88
CA LYS A 439 0.76 7.73 14.90
C LYS A 439 1.64 8.33 16.00
N ALA A 440 2.64 7.59 16.48
CA ALA A 440 3.60 8.07 17.47
C ALA A 440 4.38 9.30 16.97
N ASN A 441 4.82 9.28 15.70
CA ASN A 441 5.47 10.41 15.05
C ASN A 441 4.53 11.63 15.00
N LEU A 442 3.28 11.47 14.58
CA LEU A 442 2.29 12.55 14.58
C LEU A 442 2.01 13.09 15.99
N ALA A 443 1.84 12.22 16.99
CA ALA A 443 1.60 12.61 18.38
C ALA A 443 2.76 13.44 18.93
N THR A 444 3.99 13.05 18.61
CA THR A 444 5.21 13.81 18.93
C THR A 444 5.16 15.19 18.29
N GLN A 445 4.85 15.27 16.99
CA GLN A 445 4.79 16.57 16.31
C GLN A 445 3.64 17.45 16.80
N TYR A 446 2.53 16.88 17.27
CA TYR A 446 1.49 17.64 17.95
C TYR A 446 2.00 18.30 19.24
N MET A 447 2.85 17.62 20.03
CA MET A 447 3.46 18.22 21.22
C MET A 447 4.31 19.44 20.88
N TYR A 448 5.21 19.31 19.90
CA TYR A 448 6.08 20.41 19.46
C TYR A 448 5.31 21.54 18.79
N ALA A 449 4.24 21.23 18.05
CA ALA A 449 3.33 22.23 17.48
C ALA A 449 2.38 22.88 18.52
N GLY A 450 2.45 22.50 19.80
CA GLY A 450 1.60 23.04 20.86
C GLY A 450 0.15 22.51 20.87
N LYS A 451 -0.14 21.48 20.08
CA LYS A 451 -1.46 20.82 19.98
C LYS A 451 -1.58 19.71 21.03
N TYR A 452 -1.54 20.08 22.31
CA TYR A 452 -1.42 19.11 23.40
C TYR A 452 -2.63 18.16 23.53
N ASP A 453 -3.84 18.64 23.28
CA ASP A 453 -5.04 17.80 23.36
C ASP A 453 -5.00 16.67 22.32
N ASP A 454 -4.61 16.98 21.08
CA ASP A 454 -4.43 15.98 20.01
C ASP A 454 -3.31 14.99 20.35
N ALA A 455 -2.20 15.48 20.93
CA ALA A 455 -1.09 14.64 21.37
C ALA A 455 -1.50 13.67 22.49
N ILE A 456 -2.18 14.17 23.53
CA ILE A 456 -2.65 13.36 24.66
C ILE A 456 -3.59 12.27 24.17
N LEU A 457 -4.57 12.64 23.33
CA LEU A 457 -5.53 11.69 22.79
C LEU A 457 -4.84 10.56 22.01
N LEU A 458 -3.85 10.89 21.18
CA LEU A 458 -3.16 9.90 20.37
C LEU A 458 -2.23 9.02 21.21
N TRP A 459 -1.49 9.61 22.16
CA TRP A 459 -0.65 8.83 23.08
C TRP A 459 -1.47 7.92 23.99
N ASP A 460 -2.61 8.37 24.51
CA ASP A 460 -3.49 7.53 25.33
C ASP A 460 -4.00 6.30 24.55
N ARG A 461 -4.23 6.43 23.24
CA ARG A 461 -4.58 5.29 22.37
C ARG A 461 -3.40 4.36 22.11
N LEU A 462 -2.19 4.89 22.00
CA LEU A 462 -0.98 4.12 21.71
C LEU A 462 -0.49 3.26 22.89
N ARG A 463 -1.05 3.43 24.09
CA ARG A 463 -0.79 2.54 25.24
C ARG A 463 -1.12 1.07 24.97
N SER A 464 -2.08 0.81 24.08
CA SER A 464 -2.46 -0.55 23.65
C SER A 464 -1.87 -0.90 22.28
N SER A 465 -0.76 -0.25 21.90
CA SER A 465 0.01 -0.60 20.69
C SER A 465 0.54 -2.03 20.80
N LEU A 466 0.54 -2.77 19.69
CA LEU A 466 1.20 -4.08 19.61
C LEU A 466 2.72 -3.94 19.43
N ASP A 467 3.20 -2.75 19.05
CA ASP A 467 4.61 -2.40 19.08
C ASP A 467 5.00 -2.07 20.54
N PRO A 468 5.86 -2.89 21.20
CA PRO A 468 6.21 -2.70 22.61
C PRO A 468 6.97 -1.40 22.88
N GLU A 469 7.75 -0.92 21.92
CA GLU A 469 8.49 0.35 22.08
C GLU A 469 7.51 1.52 22.07
N VAL A 470 6.55 1.50 21.15
CA VAL A 470 5.49 2.50 21.07
C VAL A 470 4.57 2.47 22.30
N ALA A 471 4.21 1.28 22.79
CA ALA A 471 3.41 1.13 24.00
C ALA A 471 4.16 1.67 25.23
N ALA A 472 5.45 1.32 25.39
CA ALA A 472 6.27 1.75 26.52
C ALA A 472 6.49 3.27 26.56
N MET A 473 6.63 3.93 25.40
CA MET A 473 6.79 5.39 25.34
C MET A 473 5.49 6.15 25.57
N ALA A 474 4.33 5.56 25.27
CA ALA A 474 3.04 6.25 25.22
C ALA A 474 2.67 6.92 26.55
N ASP A 475 2.85 6.24 27.69
CA ASP A 475 2.51 6.79 29.01
C ASP A 475 3.32 8.02 29.36
N LYS A 476 4.65 7.93 29.19
CA LYS A 476 5.57 9.03 29.47
C LYS A 476 5.24 10.24 28.61
N GLN A 477 4.98 10.03 27.33
CA GLN A 477 4.69 11.13 26.40
C GLN A 477 3.32 11.76 26.67
N ALA A 478 2.30 10.96 27.03
CA ALA A 478 1.00 11.49 27.41
C ALA A 478 1.08 12.33 28.69
N GLN A 479 1.85 11.91 29.70
CA GLN A 479 2.09 12.69 30.91
C GLN A 479 2.85 13.98 30.62
N GLN A 480 3.89 13.91 29.78
CA GLN A 480 4.66 15.08 29.36
C GLN A 480 3.77 16.11 28.64
N ALA A 481 2.89 15.67 27.74
CA ALA A 481 1.97 16.54 27.04
C ALA A 481 0.96 17.23 27.99
N ARG A 482 0.46 16.51 29.01
CA ARG A 482 -0.38 17.10 30.08
C ARG A 482 0.38 18.17 30.87
N LEU A 483 1.63 17.88 31.24
CA LEU A 483 2.47 18.83 31.95
C LEU A 483 2.73 20.10 31.14
N TYR A 484 3.05 19.97 29.84
CA TYR A 484 3.26 21.12 28.95
C TYR A 484 1.98 21.94 28.73
N LYS A 485 0.82 21.27 28.69
CA LYS A 485 -0.49 21.94 28.64
C LYS A 485 -0.75 22.76 29.91
N GLU A 486 -0.47 22.19 31.09
CA GLU A 486 -0.73 22.84 32.38
C GLU A 486 0.30 23.91 32.75
N LYS A 487 1.57 23.73 32.32
CA LYS A 487 2.70 24.62 32.64
C LYS A 487 3.43 25.08 31.37
N PRO A 488 2.86 26.03 30.60
CA PRO A 488 3.44 26.48 29.34
C PRO A 488 4.85 27.08 29.48
N LEU A 489 5.19 27.65 30.65
CA LEU A 489 6.54 28.20 30.92
C LEU A 489 7.63 27.12 31.01
N MET A 490 7.28 25.89 31.38
CA MET A 490 8.20 24.76 31.46
C MET A 490 8.67 24.32 30.07
N ARG A 491 7.85 24.57 29.03
CA ARG A 491 8.18 24.38 27.61
C ARG A 491 9.28 25.35 27.17
N LEU A 492 9.15 26.63 27.50
CA LEU A 492 10.08 27.68 27.06
C LEU A 492 11.53 27.40 27.51
N GLN A 493 11.73 26.79 28.67
CA GLN A 493 13.07 26.42 29.15
C GLN A 493 13.70 25.28 28.33
N THR A 494 12.89 24.37 27.80
CA THR A 494 13.33 23.28 26.91
C THR A 494 13.53 23.79 25.48
N GLU A 495 12.62 24.64 24.97
CA GLU A 495 12.69 25.20 23.62
C GLU A 495 13.80 26.23 23.43
N VAL A 496 14.14 27.03 24.45
CA VAL A 496 15.26 27.99 24.36
C VAL A 496 16.61 27.29 24.15
N ARG A 497 16.73 26.00 24.51
CA ARG A 497 17.91 25.18 24.19
C ARG A 497 17.91 24.65 22.75
N GLU A 498 16.76 24.55 22.10
CA GLU A 498 16.59 23.98 20.75
C GLU A 498 16.42 25.07 19.67
N ALA A 499 16.04 26.29 20.06
CA ALA A 499 15.69 27.42 19.18
C ALA A 499 16.86 28.09 18.43
N THR A 500 18.09 27.58 18.54
CA THR A 500 19.24 28.04 17.74
C THR A 500 19.32 27.37 16.35
N ALA A 501 18.39 26.47 16.02
CA ALA A 501 18.35 25.79 14.73
C ALA A 501 17.80 26.69 13.60
N PRO A 502 18.42 26.70 12.40
CA PRO A 502 17.91 27.42 11.24
C PRO A 502 16.51 26.93 10.82
N GLN A 503 15.63 27.86 10.45
CA GLN A 503 14.26 27.54 10.00
C GLN A 503 14.24 27.08 8.54
N TRP A 504 13.51 25.99 8.27
CA TRP A 504 13.28 25.51 6.90
C TRP A 504 12.60 26.55 6.00
N ARG A 505 13.15 26.73 4.79
CA ARG A 505 12.53 27.53 3.72
C ARG A 505 12.59 26.75 2.40
N PRO A 506 11.49 26.66 1.64
CA PRO A 506 11.54 26.06 0.31
C PRO A 506 12.46 26.89 -0.60
N LYS A 507 13.42 26.23 -1.24
CA LYS A 507 14.18 26.77 -2.38
C LYS A 507 13.97 25.82 -3.56
N ASP A 508 14.00 26.36 -4.77
CA ASP A 508 13.95 25.57 -6.01
C ASP A 508 15.11 24.56 -5.98
N GLY A 509 14.78 23.28 -5.79
CA GLY A 509 15.74 22.22 -5.52
C GLY A 509 16.57 21.90 -6.76
N LYS A 510 17.89 22.02 -6.67
CA LYS A 510 18.81 21.38 -7.61
C LYS A 510 19.12 19.99 -7.11
N LEU A 511 18.92 19.00 -7.98
CA LEU A 511 19.25 17.62 -7.70
C LEU A 511 20.76 17.40 -7.48
N ASP A 512 21.10 16.32 -6.77
CA ASP A 512 22.47 15.83 -6.60
C ASP A 512 23.25 15.88 -7.93
N PRO A 513 24.39 16.60 -8.00
CA PRO A 513 25.25 16.64 -9.19
C PRO A 513 25.73 15.28 -9.68
N GLU A 514 25.83 14.27 -8.80
CA GLU A 514 26.20 12.90 -9.17
C GLU A 514 25.06 12.18 -9.90
N LEU A 515 23.83 12.30 -9.41
CA LEU A 515 22.61 11.86 -10.11
C LEU A 515 22.47 12.58 -11.46
N LYS A 516 22.71 13.89 -11.49
CA LYS A 516 22.66 14.69 -12.73
C LYS A 516 23.69 14.23 -13.76
N LYS A 517 24.93 13.95 -13.33
CA LYS A 517 25.98 13.41 -14.23
C LYS A 517 25.61 12.03 -14.79
N LEU A 518 24.90 11.21 -14.02
CA LEU A 518 24.42 9.90 -14.47
C LEU A 518 23.25 10.03 -15.47
N GLU A 519 22.30 10.93 -15.20
CA GLU A 519 21.21 11.29 -16.11
C GLU A 519 21.77 11.86 -17.44
N GLU A 520 22.71 12.80 -17.38
CA GLU A 520 23.38 13.43 -18.54
C GLU A 520 24.18 12.43 -19.39
N LYS A 521 24.80 11.42 -18.76
CA LYS A 521 25.57 10.38 -19.47
C LYS A 521 24.68 9.43 -20.29
N GLN A 522 23.39 9.33 -19.97
CA GLN A 522 22.43 8.50 -20.72
C GLN A 522 21.66 9.27 -21.78
N LEU A 523 21.42 10.56 -21.56
CA LEU A 523 20.82 11.47 -22.54
C LEU A 523 21.72 11.73 -23.77
N GLY A 524 22.96 11.22 -23.80
CA GLY A 524 23.87 11.27 -24.95
C GLY A 524 23.47 10.45 -26.19
N SER A 525 22.21 10.02 -26.32
CA SER A 525 21.73 9.26 -27.51
C SER A 525 20.33 9.62 -28.03
N SER A 526 19.71 10.69 -27.55
CA SER A 526 18.48 11.20 -28.20
C SER A 526 18.54 12.72 -28.29
N GLU A 527 18.46 13.25 -29.50
CA GLU A 527 18.31 14.69 -29.76
C GLU A 527 17.13 15.23 -28.94
N ALA A 528 17.43 15.94 -27.87
CA ALA A 528 16.45 16.57 -27.01
C ALA A 528 16.08 17.94 -27.61
N GLU A 529 14.80 18.09 -27.96
CA GLU A 529 14.20 19.42 -28.11
C GLU A 529 14.28 20.14 -26.76
N GLU A 530 14.90 21.32 -26.74
CA GLU A 530 15.02 22.19 -25.57
C GLU A 530 13.63 22.58 -25.05
N VAL A 531 13.21 22.01 -23.91
CA VAL A 531 12.12 22.57 -23.11
C VAL A 531 12.68 23.75 -22.32
N LYS A 532 12.31 24.97 -22.73
CA LYS A 532 12.57 26.19 -21.95
C LYS A 532 11.79 26.13 -20.64
N GLU A 533 12.49 26.06 -19.50
CA GLU A 533 11.93 26.34 -18.18
C GLU A 533 11.41 27.79 -18.14
N GLU A 534 10.10 27.97 -17.94
CA GLU A 534 9.50 29.28 -17.72
C GLU A 534 9.81 29.80 -16.31
N LYS A 535 10.27 31.06 -16.22
CA LYS A 535 10.57 31.75 -14.96
C LYS A 535 9.33 31.81 -14.05
N PRO A 536 9.48 31.70 -12.71
CA PRO A 536 8.36 31.80 -11.77
C PRO A 536 7.67 33.17 -11.84
N ASP A 537 6.35 33.16 -12.04
CA ASP A 537 5.50 34.35 -12.10
C ASP A 537 5.22 34.92 -10.70
N ASN A 538 5.73 36.13 -10.41
CA ASN A 538 5.63 36.76 -9.08
C ASN A 538 4.40 37.67 -8.89
N ARG A 539 3.42 37.68 -9.81
CA ARG A 539 2.21 38.50 -9.64
C ARG A 539 1.37 38.03 -8.44
N PRO A 540 0.73 38.95 -7.69
CA PRO A 540 -0.09 38.59 -6.53
C PRO A 540 -1.32 37.78 -6.94
N VAL A 541 -1.62 36.73 -6.18
CA VAL A 541 -2.82 35.90 -6.36
C VAL A 541 -4.04 36.65 -5.85
N ARG A 542 -5.09 36.69 -6.66
CA ARG A 542 -6.40 37.29 -6.38
C ARG A 542 -7.47 36.20 -6.40
N PHE A 543 -8.59 36.49 -5.76
CA PHE A 543 -9.71 35.55 -5.61
C PHE A 543 -10.97 36.08 -6.28
N ILE A 544 -11.73 35.21 -6.95
CA ILE A 544 -13.08 35.52 -7.43
C ILE A 544 -14.00 34.32 -7.25
N LYS A 545 -15.22 34.56 -6.76
CA LYS A 545 -16.28 33.56 -6.65
C LYS A 545 -17.46 33.95 -7.53
N GLY A 546 -17.93 33.05 -8.38
CA GLY A 546 -18.98 33.33 -9.36
C GLY A 546 -19.48 32.08 -10.07
N ASN A 547 -20.29 32.26 -11.11
CA ASN A 547 -20.79 31.17 -11.94
C ASN A 547 -19.91 31.00 -13.19
N LEU A 548 -19.50 29.77 -13.48
CA LEU A 548 -18.78 29.41 -14.68
C LEU A 548 -19.75 29.39 -15.87
N ASN A 549 -19.67 30.42 -16.72
CA ASN A 549 -20.59 30.57 -17.85
C ASN A 549 -20.19 29.70 -19.06
N ARG A 550 -18.89 29.53 -19.30
CA ARG A 550 -18.36 28.65 -20.36
C ARG A 550 -16.86 28.38 -20.20
N VAL A 551 -16.40 27.32 -20.83
CA VAL A 551 -14.99 26.95 -21.02
C VAL A 551 -14.68 26.88 -22.51
N GLU A 552 -13.64 27.59 -22.94
CA GLU A 552 -13.16 27.60 -24.33
C GLU A 552 -11.80 26.89 -24.38
N CYS A 553 -11.77 25.62 -24.80
CA CYS A 553 -10.53 24.87 -25.03
C CYS A 553 -9.97 25.18 -26.42
N LYS A 554 -8.66 25.40 -26.50
CA LYS A 554 -7.97 25.75 -27.74
C LYS A 554 -7.17 24.57 -28.29
N PRO A 555 -6.89 24.54 -29.60
CA PRO A 555 -6.08 23.48 -30.22
C PRO A 555 -4.64 23.38 -29.69
N ASP A 556 -4.11 24.44 -29.09
CA ASP A 556 -2.78 24.48 -28.46
C ASP A 556 -2.75 23.83 -27.07
N GLY A 557 -3.84 23.24 -26.62
CA GLY A 557 -3.97 22.60 -25.31
C GLY A 557 -4.32 23.56 -24.17
N SER A 558 -4.39 24.87 -24.42
CA SER A 558 -4.82 25.85 -23.41
C SER A 558 -6.34 25.96 -23.29
N ALA A 559 -6.84 26.53 -22.19
CA ALA A 559 -8.26 26.81 -22.02
C ALA A 559 -8.52 28.18 -21.37
N VAL A 560 -9.69 28.76 -21.67
CA VAL A 560 -10.17 30.01 -21.08
C VAL A 560 -11.54 29.79 -20.42
N LEU A 561 -11.62 30.05 -19.13
CA LEU A 561 -12.84 29.97 -18.33
C LEU A 561 -13.47 31.35 -18.18
N THR A 562 -14.76 31.48 -18.48
CA THR A 562 -15.51 32.73 -18.27
C THR A 562 -16.32 32.65 -16.98
N VAL A 563 -15.92 33.40 -15.95
CA VAL A 563 -16.56 33.42 -14.63
C VAL A 563 -17.32 34.73 -14.44
N VAL A 564 -18.59 34.64 -14.05
CA VAL A 564 -19.47 35.79 -13.81
C VAL A 564 -19.74 35.92 -12.31
N ALA A 565 -19.34 37.04 -11.71
CA ALA A 565 -19.55 37.36 -10.29
C ALA A 565 -20.26 38.72 -10.18
N GLY A 566 -21.59 38.69 -9.97
CA GLY A 566 -22.41 39.90 -9.99
C GLY A 566 -22.38 40.58 -11.36
N GLN A 567 -22.02 41.88 -11.42
CA GLN A 567 -21.86 42.63 -12.67
C GLN A 567 -20.49 42.43 -13.34
N ARG A 568 -19.58 41.66 -12.73
CA ARG A 568 -18.20 41.48 -13.22
C ARG A 568 -18.05 40.16 -13.96
N THR A 569 -17.55 40.22 -15.19
CA THR A 569 -17.17 39.04 -15.99
C THR A 569 -15.65 38.97 -16.09
N MET A 570 -15.07 37.84 -15.69
CA MET A 570 -13.64 37.54 -15.78
C MET A 570 -13.38 36.45 -16.81
N ARG A 571 -12.33 36.60 -17.62
CA ARG A 571 -11.79 35.53 -18.48
C ARG A 571 -10.48 35.04 -17.90
N LEU A 572 -10.42 33.78 -17.52
CA LEU A 572 -9.29 33.20 -16.79
C LEU A 572 -8.65 32.10 -17.62
N HIS A 573 -7.36 32.26 -17.93
CA HIS A 573 -6.59 31.40 -18.82
C HIS A 573 -5.83 30.33 -18.03
N THR A 574 -5.78 29.11 -18.58
CA THR A 574 -4.86 28.06 -18.15
C THR A 574 -4.13 27.50 -19.37
N PRO A 575 -2.78 27.46 -19.37
CA PRO A 575 -2.01 26.91 -20.48
C PRO A 575 -2.09 25.37 -20.55
N ASN A 576 -2.39 24.72 -19.41
CA ASN A 576 -2.54 23.27 -19.34
C ASN A 576 -3.68 22.92 -18.35
N PRO A 577 -4.92 22.75 -18.84
CA PRO A 577 -6.07 22.47 -18.01
C PRO A 577 -6.02 21.08 -17.35
N GLU A 578 -5.29 20.12 -17.91
CA GLU A 578 -5.14 18.77 -17.32
C GLU A 578 -4.23 18.76 -16.09
N LYS A 579 -3.27 19.69 -16.02
CA LYS A 579 -2.37 19.88 -14.86
C LYS A 579 -2.87 20.94 -13.88
N MET A 580 -4.04 21.54 -14.12
CA MET A 580 -4.59 22.59 -13.30
C MET A 580 -5.06 22.05 -11.95
N LEU A 581 -4.68 22.71 -10.85
CA LEU A 581 -5.14 22.34 -9.52
C LEU A 581 -6.64 22.61 -9.39
N ILE A 582 -7.44 21.53 -9.44
CA ILE A 582 -8.87 21.55 -9.19
C ILE A 582 -9.14 21.03 -7.79
N ILE A 583 -9.80 21.85 -6.97
CA ILE A 583 -10.17 21.53 -5.60
C ILE A 583 -11.59 20.96 -5.62
N GLY A 584 -11.73 19.69 -5.23
CA GLY A 584 -12.96 18.90 -5.33
C GLY A 584 -12.80 17.67 -6.24
N ASP A 585 -13.76 16.75 -6.25
CA ASP A 585 -13.70 15.50 -7.03
C ASP A 585 -14.15 15.68 -8.49
N PHE A 586 -13.53 16.64 -9.19
CA PHE A 586 -13.92 17.05 -10.54
C PHE A 586 -12.73 16.94 -11.50
N LYS A 587 -12.95 16.29 -12.66
CA LYS A 587 -12.01 16.32 -13.79
C LYS A 587 -12.36 17.46 -14.73
N PHE A 588 -11.38 18.28 -15.08
CA PHE A 588 -11.56 19.37 -16.05
C PHE A 588 -12.25 18.86 -17.32
N ALA A 589 -13.29 19.56 -17.77
CA ALA A 589 -13.92 19.26 -19.05
C ALA A 589 -14.29 20.55 -19.79
N CYS A 590 -14.06 20.55 -21.10
CA CYS A 590 -14.35 21.70 -21.97
C CYS A 590 -15.85 22.03 -22.07
N ASN A 591 -16.73 21.10 -21.68
CA ASN A 591 -18.18 21.29 -21.69
C ASN A 591 -18.74 21.87 -20.37
N TRP A 592 -17.90 22.25 -19.41
CA TRP A 592 -18.37 22.82 -18.15
C TRP A 592 -19.12 24.14 -18.34
N ARG A 593 -20.33 24.19 -17.76
CA ARG A 593 -21.20 25.37 -17.75
C ARG A 593 -22.17 25.30 -16.58
N GLY A 594 -22.44 26.44 -15.95
CA GLY A 594 -23.43 26.58 -14.88
C GLY A 594 -22.93 26.27 -13.47
N TYR A 595 -21.71 25.77 -13.30
CA TYR A 595 -21.13 25.49 -11.99
C TYR A 595 -20.85 26.78 -11.19
N ARG A 596 -21.06 26.75 -9.87
CA ARG A 596 -20.45 27.75 -8.99
C ARG A 596 -18.98 27.42 -8.85
N VAL A 597 -18.15 28.44 -8.96
CA VAL A 597 -16.70 28.28 -8.88
C VAL A 597 -16.08 29.36 -8.02
N ALA A 598 -15.03 28.97 -7.31
CA ALA A 598 -14.13 29.87 -6.61
C ALA A 598 -12.73 29.71 -7.23
N VAL A 599 -12.17 30.81 -7.76
CA VAL A 599 -10.95 30.78 -8.57
C VAL A 599 -9.89 31.68 -7.95
N ASN A 600 -8.72 31.09 -7.69
CA ASN A 600 -7.49 31.83 -7.41
C ASN A 600 -6.79 32.11 -8.74
N TYR A 601 -6.48 33.37 -9.03
CA TYR A 601 -5.89 33.77 -10.31
C TYR A 601 -4.89 34.93 -10.16
N LYS A 602 -3.95 35.03 -11.09
CA LYS A 602 -3.04 36.19 -11.20
C LYS A 602 -3.57 37.12 -12.28
N ALA A 603 -3.82 38.38 -11.95
CA ALA A 603 -4.41 39.32 -12.90
C ALA A 603 -3.43 39.65 -14.06
N ARG A 604 -3.93 39.63 -15.29
CA ARG A 604 -3.27 40.25 -16.45
C ARG A 604 -3.73 41.69 -16.61
N ASP A 605 -5.03 41.93 -16.42
CA ASP A 605 -5.66 43.25 -16.44
C ASP A 605 -6.96 43.25 -15.59
N ALA A 606 -7.84 44.23 -15.79
CA ALA A 606 -9.07 44.40 -15.02
C ALA A 606 -10.11 43.27 -15.23
N ARG A 607 -10.07 42.56 -16.37
CA ARG A 607 -11.05 41.52 -16.77
C ARG A 607 -10.41 40.18 -17.14
N ASN A 608 -9.08 40.09 -17.24
CA ASN A 608 -8.36 38.88 -17.61
C ASN A 608 -7.33 38.45 -16.55
N GLY A 609 -7.07 37.13 -16.46
CA GLY A 609 -6.06 36.59 -15.55
C GLY A 609 -5.65 35.15 -15.85
N ASP A 610 -4.63 34.66 -15.15
CA ASP A 610 -4.12 33.28 -15.24
C ASP A 610 -4.56 32.48 -14.02
N ILE A 611 -5.12 31.29 -14.23
CA ILE A 611 -5.63 30.44 -13.16
C ILE A 611 -4.47 29.83 -12.37
N VAL A 612 -4.56 29.93 -11.05
CA VAL A 612 -3.67 29.25 -10.11
C VAL A 612 -4.35 28.01 -9.56
N SER A 613 -5.60 28.13 -9.12
CA SER A 613 -6.43 27.00 -8.72
C SER A 613 -7.92 27.29 -8.91
N LEU A 614 -8.70 26.22 -9.05
CA LEU A 614 -10.13 26.26 -9.32
C LEU A 614 -10.87 25.31 -8.37
N GLU A 615 -11.78 25.84 -7.55
CA GLU A 615 -12.71 25.05 -6.75
C GLU A 615 -14.08 25.05 -7.43
N VAL A 616 -14.67 23.88 -7.60
CA VAL A 616 -16.02 23.70 -8.16
C VAL A 616 -16.96 23.31 -7.02
N GLN A 617 -18.06 24.07 -6.85
CA GLN A 617 -19.00 23.96 -5.73
C GLN A 617 -20.34 23.36 -6.14
#